data_AF-D4E445-F1
#
_entry.id   AF-D4E445-F1
#
_cell.length_a   1.000
_cell.length_b   1.000
_cell.length_c   1.000
_cell.angle_alpha   90.00
_cell.angle_beta   90.00
_cell.angle_gamma   90.00
#
_symmetry.space_group_name_H-M   'P 1'
#
loop_
_entity.id
_entity.type
_entity.pdbx_description
1 polymer ?
#
loop_
_entity_poly.entity_id
_entity_poly.type
_entity_poly.pdbx_seq_one_letter_code
_entity_poly.pdbx_strand_id
1 'polypeptide(L)'
;MWLINEDGSQLRKVKTHAEGESCTHEFWVPDGSALMYVSYMKGRQQRHICRFDPQSGSDEVLMEMPACSHLMSNHDGSLLVGDGSGTPVDVQDAQGYSIQNDPWLYVFDAKRRRQARLAAHNSSWRVLDGDRQVTHPHPSFTPDDRQVLFTSDVEGKPALYLAELPEQLFD
;
A
#
# COMPACT_ATOMS: atom_id res chain seq x y z
N MET A 1 -9.41 -3.25 12.00
CA MET A 1 -8.28 -4.19 12.20
C MET A 1 -8.41 -4.91 13.53
N TRP A 2 -8.33 -6.24 13.53
CA TRP A 2 -8.53 -7.11 14.70
C TRP A 2 -7.47 -8.22 14.75
N LEU A 3 -7.19 -8.71 15.94
CA LEU A 3 -6.39 -9.89 16.20
C LEU A 3 -7.17 -10.86 17.09
N ILE A 4 -6.93 -12.15 16.91
CA ILE A 4 -7.45 -13.23 17.73
C ILE A 4 -6.39 -14.33 17.80
N ASN A 5 -6.32 -15.06 18.91
CA ASN A 5 -5.45 -16.22 19.00
C ASN A 5 -6.04 -17.38 18.18
N GLU A 6 -5.20 -18.32 17.76
CA GLU A 6 -5.61 -19.50 16.98
C GLU A 6 -6.66 -20.36 17.72
N ASP A 7 -6.59 -20.42 19.05
CA ASP A 7 -7.56 -21.14 19.90
C ASP A 7 -8.90 -20.40 20.08
N GLY A 8 -9.08 -19.24 19.43
CA GLY A 8 -10.27 -18.39 19.53
C GLY A 8 -10.28 -17.45 20.73
N SER A 9 -9.25 -17.46 21.58
CA SER A 9 -9.14 -16.55 22.72
C SER A 9 -8.59 -15.18 22.32
N GLN A 10 -8.67 -14.22 23.25
CA GLN A 10 -8.05 -12.89 23.15
C GLN A 10 -8.40 -12.09 21.87
N LEU A 11 -9.67 -12.13 21.44
CA LEU A 11 -10.18 -11.22 20.42
C LEU A 11 -9.97 -9.76 20.88
N ARG A 12 -9.17 -9.02 20.12
CA ARG A 12 -8.80 -7.63 20.45
C ARG A 12 -8.65 -6.77 19.20
N LYS A 13 -8.90 -5.47 19.33
CA LYS A 13 -8.60 -4.50 18.29
C LYS A 13 -7.10 -4.28 18.25
N VAL A 14 -6.55 -4.08 17.05
CA VAL A 14 -5.18 -3.56 16.88
C VAL A 14 -5.10 -2.12 17.42
N LYS A 15 -6.10 -1.32 17.07
CA LYS A 15 -6.17 0.11 17.38
C LYS A 15 -7.60 0.53 17.72
N THR A 16 -7.73 1.47 18.65
CA THR A 16 -8.95 2.27 18.77
C THR A 16 -8.80 3.49 17.87
N HIS A 17 -9.67 3.62 16.87
CA HIS A 17 -9.60 4.71 15.90
C HIS A 17 -9.86 6.05 16.59
N ALA A 18 -9.11 7.08 16.20
CA ALA A 18 -9.45 8.46 16.52
C ALA A 18 -10.73 8.88 15.77
N GLU A 19 -11.38 9.94 16.25
CA GLU A 19 -12.58 10.47 15.58
C GLU A 19 -12.24 10.92 14.15
N GLY A 20 -12.94 10.36 13.16
CA GLY A 20 -12.71 10.63 11.75
C GLY A 20 -11.50 9.90 11.16
N GLU A 21 -10.87 8.97 11.88
CA GLU A 21 -9.80 8.10 11.38
C GLU A 21 -10.36 6.87 10.67
N SER A 22 -9.84 6.62 9.47
CA SER A 22 -10.00 5.36 8.76
C SER A 22 -8.66 4.63 8.72
N CYS A 23 -8.69 3.32 8.97
CA CYS A 23 -7.54 2.43 8.86
C CYS A 23 -7.88 1.33 7.84
N THR A 24 -6.98 1.08 6.89
CA THR A 24 -7.18 0.16 5.78
C THR A 24 -5.83 -0.41 5.30
N HIS A 25 -5.89 -1.30 4.31
CA HIS A 25 -4.72 -1.90 3.65
C HIS A 25 -3.79 -2.59 4.66
N GLU A 26 -4.37 -3.22 5.68
CA GLU A 26 -3.60 -3.96 6.66
C GLU A 26 -3.00 -5.23 6.05
N PHE A 27 -1.72 -5.48 6.33
CA PHE A 27 -1.01 -6.69 5.94
C PHE A 27 0.06 -7.03 6.97
N TRP A 28 0.40 -8.32 7.06
CA TRP A 28 1.54 -8.76 7.86
C TRP A 28 2.83 -8.55 7.07
N VAL A 29 3.84 -7.96 7.70
CA VAL A 29 5.22 -8.06 7.19
C VAL A 29 5.53 -9.56 7.04
N PRO A 30 6.11 -10.02 5.92
CA PRO A 30 6.27 -11.45 5.64
C PRO A 30 7.02 -12.24 6.71
N ASP A 31 7.97 -11.64 7.42
CA ASP A 31 8.67 -12.27 8.54
C ASP A 31 7.84 -12.35 9.85
N GLY A 32 6.63 -11.79 9.87
CA GLY A 32 5.72 -11.76 11.01
C GLY A 32 6.08 -10.72 12.08
N SER A 33 7.07 -9.86 11.84
CA SER A 33 7.59 -8.91 12.84
C SER A 33 6.61 -7.78 13.19
N ALA A 34 5.68 -7.44 12.29
CA ALA A 34 4.67 -6.42 12.50
C ALA A 34 3.46 -6.59 11.59
N LEU A 35 2.33 -6.03 12.04
CA LEU A 35 1.22 -5.70 11.17
C LEU A 35 1.40 -4.26 10.68
N MET A 36 1.43 -4.04 9.37
CA MET A 36 1.47 -2.71 8.78
C MET A 36 0.10 -2.36 8.20
N TYR A 37 -0.23 -1.08 8.18
CA TYR A 37 -1.51 -0.59 7.66
C TYR A 37 -1.41 0.88 7.24
N VAL A 38 -2.44 1.39 6.57
CA VAL A 38 -2.56 2.79 6.19
C VAL A 38 -3.63 3.48 7.02
N SER A 39 -3.30 4.63 7.61
CA SER A 39 -4.24 5.50 8.31
C SER A 39 -4.42 6.84 7.59
N TYR A 40 -5.66 7.34 7.55
CA TYR A 40 -5.98 8.67 7.06
C TYR A 40 -7.14 9.28 7.83
N MET A 41 -7.16 10.62 7.88
CA MET A 41 -8.18 11.39 8.60
C MET A 41 -9.15 12.05 7.62
N LYS A 42 -10.44 12.04 7.95
CA LYS A 42 -11.47 12.75 7.18
C LYS A 42 -11.07 14.21 6.94
N GLY A 43 -11.15 14.66 5.69
CA GLY A 43 -10.81 16.02 5.28
C GLY A 43 -9.31 16.30 5.16
N ARG A 44 -8.44 15.29 5.33
CA ARG A 44 -7.00 15.39 5.07
C ARG A 44 -6.63 14.54 3.86
N GLN A 45 -5.75 15.07 3.02
CA GLN A 45 -5.23 14.34 1.86
C GLN A 45 -4.07 13.42 2.24
N GLN A 46 -3.36 13.70 3.35
CA GLN A 46 -2.22 12.88 3.79
C GLN A 46 -2.68 11.49 4.24
N ARG A 47 -1.94 10.48 3.77
CA ARG A 47 -2.01 9.10 4.25
C ARG A 47 -0.74 8.77 5.00
N HIS A 48 -0.85 7.90 5.98
CA HIS A 48 0.26 7.50 6.83
C HIS A 48 0.43 5.99 6.80
N ILE A 49 1.66 5.53 6.60
CA ILE A 49 2.05 4.15 6.85
C ILE A 49 2.24 4.00 8.36
N CYS A 50 1.55 3.02 8.94
CA CYS A 50 1.63 2.70 10.35
C CYS A 50 2.20 1.30 10.55
N ARG A 51 2.90 1.09 11.67
CA ARG A 51 3.49 -0.18 12.06
C ARG A 51 3.03 -0.55 13.47
N PHE A 52 2.44 -1.73 13.59
CA PHE A 52 1.96 -2.29 14.85
C PHE A 52 2.78 -3.52 15.22
N ASP A 53 3.37 -3.50 16.41
CA ASP A 53 4.04 -4.65 17.01
C ASP A 53 2.99 -5.53 17.73
N PRO A 54 2.75 -6.77 17.27
CA PRO A 54 1.71 -7.62 17.84
C PRO A 54 2.01 -8.18 19.22
N GLN A 55 3.28 -8.12 19.64
CA GLN A 55 3.78 -8.72 20.87
C GLN A 55 3.78 -7.68 21.99
N SER A 56 4.25 -6.46 21.70
CA SER A 56 4.23 -5.35 22.66
C SER A 56 2.95 -4.51 22.63
N GLY A 57 2.20 -4.56 21.53
CA GLY A 57 1.03 -3.70 21.30
C GLY A 57 1.38 -2.25 20.92
N SER A 58 2.66 -1.97 20.65
CA SER A 58 3.10 -0.65 20.21
C SER A 58 2.57 -0.35 18.82
N ASP A 59 1.94 0.82 18.65
CA ASP A 59 1.39 1.31 17.39
C ASP A 59 2.04 2.66 17.06
N GLU A 60 2.74 2.74 15.92
CA GLU A 60 3.43 3.95 15.51
C GLU A 60 3.10 4.39 14.07
N VAL A 61 3.10 5.70 13.86
CA VAL A 61 3.15 6.29 12.52
C VAL A 61 4.59 6.27 12.04
N LEU A 62 4.84 5.51 10.97
CA LEU A 62 6.18 5.33 10.41
C LEU A 62 6.57 6.50 9.52
N MET A 63 5.74 6.81 8.51
CA MET A 63 5.96 7.90 7.56
C MET A 63 4.68 8.27 6.79
N GLU A 64 4.68 9.45 6.17
CA GLU A 64 3.65 9.84 5.20
C GLU A 64 3.85 9.12 3.86
N MET A 65 2.75 8.90 3.13
CA MET A 65 2.74 8.33 1.79
C MET A 65 1.75 9.07 0.88
N PRO A 66 1.97 9.08 -0.45
CA PRO A 66 0.97 9.51 -1.41
C PRO A 66 -0.25 8.58 -1.39
N ALA A 67 -1.31 8.99 -2.08
CA ALA A 67 -2.44 8.10 -2.33
C ALA A 67 -1.99 6.88 -3.15
N CYS A 68 -2.02 5.71 -2.53
CA CYS A 68 -1.87 4.42 -3.21
C CYS A 68 -3.09 3.54 -2.92
N SER A 69 -3.45 2.69 -3.87
CA SER A 69 -4.56 1.73 -3.73
C SER A 69 -4.17 0.52 -2.87
N HIS A 70 -2.90 0.12 -2.91
CA HIS A 70 -2.34 -1.00 -2.17
C HIS A 70 -0.95 -0.65 -1.63
N LEU A 71 -0.52 -1.43 -0.65
CA LEU A 71 0.80 -1.32 -0.02
C LEU A 71 1.28 -2.73 0.31
N MET A 72 2.55 -3.01 0.05
CA MET A 72 3.18 -4.29 0.41
C MET A 72 4.63 -4.04 0.82
N SER A 73 5.17 -4.88 1.71
CA SER A 73 6.59 -4.82 2.08
C SER A 73 7.43 -5.92 1.43
N ASN A 74 8.75 -5.75 1.47
CA ASN A 74 9.68 -6.88 1.33
C ASN A 74 9.66 -7.75 2.60
N HIS A 75 10.51 -8.79 2.64
CA HIS A 75 10.46 -9.83 3.67
C HIS A 75 10.54 -9.31 5.11
N ASP A 76 11.46 -8.38 5.38
CA ASP A 76 11.74 -7.86 6.73
C ASP A 76 11.09 -6.49 7.02
N GLY A 77 10.31 -5.97 6.07
CA GLY A 77 9.63 -4.69 6.22
C GLY A 77 10.54 -3.46 6.07
N SER A 78 11.79 -3.64 5.62
CA SER A 78 12.72 -2.52 5.41
C SER A 78 12.38 -1.69 4.17
N LEU A 79 11.78 -2.30 3.16
CA LEU A 79 11.26 -1.64 1.96
C LEU A 79 9.76 -1.88 1.83
N LEU A 80 9.04 -0.85 1.37
CA LEU A 80 7.65 -0.98 0.95
C LEU A 80 7.45 -0.53 -0.48
N VAL A 81 6.40 -1.01 -1.12
CA VAL A 81 5.96 -0.59 -2.44
C VAL A 81 4.46 -0.32 -2.45
N GLY A 82 4.06 0.78 -3.09
CA GLY A 82 2.66 1.16 -3.28
C GLY A 82 2.37 1.53 -4.72
N ASP A 83 1.15 1.25 -5.18
CA ASP A 83 0.66 1.63 -6.49
C ASP A 83 -0.14 2.92 -6.41
N GLY A 84 0.48 3.99 -6.91
CA GLY A 84 -0.12 5.31 -7.03
C GLY A 84 -1.54 5.20 -7.54
N SER A 85 -2.44 5.87 -6.85
CA SER A 85 -3.84 5.94 -7.23
C SER A 85 -4.22 7.40 -7.32
N GLY A 86 -5.18 7.72 -8.18
CA GLY A 86 -5.88 9.00 -8.10
C GLY A 86 -6.72 9.11 -6.83
N THR A 87 -7.90 9.71 -6.93
CA THR A 87 -8.86 9.69 -5.82
C THR A 87 -9.14 8.24 -5.43
N PRO A 88 -8.91 7.87 -4.16
CA PRO A 88 -9.12 6.51 -3.70
C PRO A 88 -10.56 6.07 -3.97
N VAL A 89 -10.74 4.81 -4.39
CA VAL A 89 -12.06 4.17 -4.53
C VAL A 89 -12.86 4.13 -3.21
N ASP A 90 -12.22 4.47 -2.08
CA ASP A 90 -12.79 4.57 -0.74
C ASP A 90 -13.46 5.93 -0.43
N VAL A 91 -13.31 6.95 -1.30
CA VAL A 91 -13.93 8.28 -1.09
C VAL A 91 -15.36 8.27 -1.64
N GLN A 92 -16.35 8.20 -0.74
CA GLN A 92 -17.79 8.22 -1.02
C GLN A 92 -18.35 9.53 -1.61
N ASP A 93 -17.53 10.38 -2.22
CA ASP A 93 -17.98 11.66 -2.79
C ASP A 93 -17.58 11.77 -4.27
N ALA A 94 -18.45 11.22 -5.13
CA ALA A 94 -18.25 11.13 -6.58
C ALA A 94 -18.61 12.42 -7.34
N GLN A 95 -18.81 13.56 -6.65
CA GLN A 95 -19.11 14.82 -7.32
C GLN A 95 -17.87 15.71 -7.44
N GLY A 96 -17.33 15.81 -8.66
CA GLY A 96 -16.66 17.04 -9.09
C GLY A 96 -15.14 17.02 -9.27
N TYR A 97 -14.46 15.87 -9.20
CA TYR A 97 -13.01 15.83 -9.44
C TYR A 97 -12.70 15.12 -10.76
N SER A 98 -11.99 15.80 -11.67
CA SER A 98 -11.27 15.12 -12.74
C SER A 98 -10.25 14.20 -12.10
N ILE A 99 -10.50 12.89 -12.11
CA ILE A 99 -9.61 11.88 -11.55
C ILE A 99 -8.32 11.91 -12.38
N GLN A 100 -7.30 12.59 -11.88
CA GLN A 100 -5.94 12.38 -12.36
C GLN A 100 -5.38 11.20 -11.58
N ASN A 101 -5.31 10.07 -12.28
CA ASN A 101 -4.67 8.87 -11.77
C ASN A 101 -3.17 9.14 -11.60
N ASP A 102 -2.64 8.93 -10.41
CA ASP A 102 -1.19 8.91 -10.20
C ASP A 102 -0.64 7.62 -10.81
N PRO A 103 0.17 7.66 -11.89
CA PRO A 103 0.60 6.45 -12.57
C PRO A 103 1.84 5.81 -11.92
N TRP A 104 2.36 6.34 -10.81
CA TRP A 104 3.66 5.94 -10.28
C TRP A 104 3.56 4.78 -9.29
N LEU A 105 4.44 3.79 -9.44
CA LEU A 105 4.84 2.91 -8.36
C LEU A 105 5.79 3.67 -7.45
N TYR A 106 5.51 3.67 -6.15
CA TYR A 106 6.33 4.28 -5.12
C TYR A 106 7.05 3.21 -4.33
N VAL A 107 8.33 3.43 -4.05
CA VAL A 107 9.12 2.61 -3.11
C VAL A 107 9.45 3.46 -1.89
N PHE A 108 9.34 2.86 -0.72
CA PHE A 108 9.55 3.50 0.57
C PHE A 108 10.69 2.79 1.31
N ASP A 109 11.70 3.54 1.77
CA ASP A 109 12.70 3.08 2.72
C ASP A 109 12.15 3.35 4.12
N ALA A 110 11.67 2.29 4.79
CA ALA A 110 11.04 2.39 6.11
C ALA A 110 12.00 2.93 7.18
N LYS A 111 13.28 2.53 7.09
CA LYS A 111 14.29 2.84 8.10
C LYS A 111 14.76 4.30 7.99
N ARG A 112 15.01 4.76 6.76
CA ARG A 112 15.45 6.13 6.50
C ARG A 112 14.29 7.10 6.31
N ARG A 113 13.05 6.59 6.23
CA ARG A 113 11.82 7.36 5.98
C ARG A 113 11.91 8.20 4.70
N ARG A 114 12.46 7.59 3.64
CA ARG A 114 12.55 8.17 2.29
C ARG A 114 11.56 7.48 1.37
N GLN A 115 11.11 8.18 0.35
CA GLN A 115 10.29 7.62 -0.72
C GLN A 115 10.83 8.05 -2.08
N ALA A 116 10.60 7.22 -3.10
CA ALA A 116 10.97 7.49 -4.47
C ALA A 116 9.93 6.91 -5.43
N ARG A 117 9.81 7.53 -6.61
CA ARG A 117 9.05 6.96 -7.74
C ARG A 117 9.95 5.96 -8.46
N LEU A 118 9.48 4.72 -8.61
CA LEU A 118 10.21 3.65 -9.27
C LEU A 118 9.95 3.61 -10.77
N ALA A 119 8.69 3.42 -11.15
CA ALA A 119 8.26 3.26 -12.53
C ALA A 119 6.81 3.70 -12.68
N ALA A 120 6.38 4.01 -13.90
CA ALA A 120 4.98 4.29 -14.17
C ALA A 120 4.24 2.99 -14.50
N HIS A 121 3.29 2.56 -13.66
CA HIS A 121 2.45 1.39 -13.96
C HIS A 121 1.44 1.68 -15.06
N ASN A 122 0.93 2.91 -15.16
CA ASN A 122 0.00 3.36 -16.22
C ASN A 122 -1.25 2.47 -16.39
N SER A 123 -1.65 1.75 -15.36
CA SER A 123 -2.89 0.95 -15.38
C SER A 123 -4.09 1.87 -15.57
N SER A 124 -5.05 1.42 -16.39
CA SER A 124 -6.32 2.12 -16.58
C SER A 124 -7.28 1.97 -15.40
N TRP A 125 -7.06 0.98 -14.52
CA TRP A 125 -7.96 0.58 -13.43
C TRP A 125 -9.37 0.18 -13.88
N ARG A 126 -9.59 -0.09 -15.17
CA ARG A 126 -10.92 -0.43 -15.66
C ARG A 126 -11.35 -1.80 -15.17
N VAL A 127 -12.65 -1.95 -14.99
CA VAL A 127 -13.29 -3.26 -14.81
C VAL A 127 -13.29 -3.99 -16.16
N LEU A 128 -12.78 -5.22 -16.20
CA LEU A 128 -12.75 -6.05 -17.40
C LEU A 128 -13.61 -7.30 -17.16
N ASP A 129 -14.63 -7.51 -17.99
CA ASP A 129 -15.54 -8.66 -17.90
C ASP A 129 -16.15 -8.89 -16.49
N GLY A 130 -16.37 -7.79 -15.76
CA GLY A 130 -16.90 -7.81 -14.39
C GLY A 130 -15.83 -7.94 -13.29
N ASP A 131 -14.57 -8.19 -13.65
CA ASP A 131 -13.45 -8.27 -12.72
C ASP A 131 -12.85 -6.87 -12.47
N ARG A 132 -12.85 -6.45 -11.20
CA ARG A 132 -12.31 -5.16 -10.77
C ARG A 132 -10.82 -5.21 -10.39
N GLN A 133 -10.25 -6.39 -10.22
CA GLN A 133 -8.89 -6.61 -9.71
C GLN A 133 -7.89 -6.89 -10.82
N VAL A 134 -8.33 -7.40 -11.96
CA VAL A 134 -7.43 -7.83 -13.04
C VAL A 134 -6.58 -6.70 -13.65
N THR A 135 -6.98 -5.43 -13.47
CA THR A 135 -6.19 -4.26 -13.87
C THR A 135 -5.45 -3.60 -12.70
N HIS A 136 -5.60 -4.10 -11.47
CA HIS A 136 -4.86 -3.55 -10.34
C HIS A 136 -3.38 -3.93 -10.43
N PRO A 137 -2.45 -2.97 -10.24
CA PRO A 137 -1.02 -3.26 -10.27
C PRO A 137 -0.57 -4.31 -9.26
N HIS A 138 -1.07 -4.26 -8.02
CA HIS A 138 -0.67 -5.17 -6.93
C HIS A 138 0.85 -5.38 -6.86
N PRO A 139 1.61 -4.29 -6.64
CA PRO A 139 3.06 -4.37 -6.68
C PRO A 139 3.60 -5.23 -5.53
N SER A 140 4.59 -6.07 -5.83
CA SER A 140 5.30 -6.88 -4.85
C SER A 140 6.77 -7.00 -5.22
N PHE A 141 7.65 -7.08 -4.21
CA PHE A 141 9.07 -7.28 -4.44
C PHE A 141 9.36 -8.69 -4.93
N THR A 142 10.37 -8.83 -5.80
CA THR A 142 11.00 -10.13 -6.07
C THR A 142 11.71 -10.63 -4.80
N PRO A 143 11.92 -11.96 -4.66
CA PRO A 143 12.52 -12.52 -3.44
C PRO A 143 13.93 -12.01 -3.09
N ASP A 144 14.62 -11.40 -4.04
CA ASP A 144 15.96 -10.80 -3.89
C ASP A 144 15.92 -9.26 -3.76
N ASP A 145 14.73 -8.67 -3.65
CA ASP A 145 14.45 -7.24 -3.56
C ASP A 145 14.99 -6.39 -4.72
N ARG A 146 15.36 -7.00 -5.85
CA ARG A 146 15.92 -6.30 -7.00
C ARG A 146 14.88 -5.69 -7.92
N GLN A 147 13.65 -6.21 -7.91
CA GLN A 147 12.60 -5.78 -8.82
C GLN A 147 11.24 -5.74 -8.13
N VAL A 148 10.29 -5.04 -8.74
CA VAL A 148 8.87 -5.06 -8.37
C VAL A 148 8.07 -5.69 -9.50
N LEU A 149 7.35 -6.77 -9.19
CA LEU A 149 6.33 -7.38 -10.05
C LEU A 149 5.04 -6.60 -9.93
N PHE A 150 4.41 -6.26 -11.05
CA PHE A 150 3.08 -5.64 -11.07
C PHE A 150 2.31 -5.99 -12.35
N THR A 151 0.99 -5.78 -12.33
CA THR A 151 0.11 -5.91 -13.49
C THR A 151 -0.17 -4.55 -14.12
N SER A 152 -0.28 -4.48 -15.45
CA SER A 152 -0.81 -3.29 -16.12
C SER A 152 -1.48 -3.66 -17.43
N ASP A 153 -2.50 -2.89 -17.82
CA ASP A 153 -3.13 -2.99 -19.13
C ASP A 153 -2.75 -1.83 -20.08
N VAL A 154 -1.64 -1.14 -19.79
CA VAL A 154 -1.12 -0.02 -20.59
C VAL A 154 -0.90 -0.37 -22.08
N GLU A 155 -0.57 -1.63 -22.38
CA GLU A 155 -0.39 -2.13 -23.75
C GLU A 155 -1.66 -2.76 -24.35
N GLY A 156 -2.80 -2.63 -23.68
CA GLY A 156 -4.14 -2.93 -24.21
C GLY A 156 -4.89 -4.03 -23.45
N LYS A 157 -4.22 -5.06 -22.93
CA LYS A 157 -4.78 -6.08 -22.03
C LYS A 157 -3.89 -6.25 -20.81
N PRO A 158 -4.42 -6.72 -19.65
CA PRO A 158 -3.62 -6.99 -18.47
C PRO A 158 -2.43 -7.91 -18.78
N ALA A 159 -1.23 -7.46 -18.41
CA ALA A 159 0.03 -8.19 -18.54
C ALA A 159 0.90 -7.98 -17.30
N LEU A 160 1.88 -8.84 -17.10
CA LEU A 160 2.82 -8.80 -15.97
C LEU A 160 4.11 -8.09 -16.38
N TYR A 161 4.64 -7.27 -15.48
CA TYR A 161 5.85 -6.48 -15.68
C TYR A 161 6.76 -6.60 -14.45
N LEU A 162 8.08 -6.50 -14.68
CA LEU A 162 9.08 -6.35 -13.63
C LEU A 162 9.80 -5.01 -13.81
N ALA A 163 9.74 -4.14 -12.79
CA ALA A 163 10.52 -2.91 -12.73
C ALA A 163 11.75 -3.09 -11.84
N GLU A 164 12.95 -2.87 -12.38
CA GLU A 164 14.20 -2.98 -11.61
C GLU A 164 14.38 -1.79 -10.65
N LEU A 165 14.82 -2.07 -9.43
CA LEU A 165 15.19 -1.06 -8.44
C LEU A 165 16.61 -0.55 -8.72
N PRO A 166 16.79 0.73 -9.07
CA PRO A 166 18.12 1.30 -9.24
C PRO A 166 18.85 1.41 -7.90
N GLU A 167 20.18 1.20 -7.90
CA GLU A 167 21.01 1.32 -6.69
C GLU A 167 20.88 2.70 -6.02
N GLN A 168 20.67 3.75 -6.81
CA GLN A 168 20.56 5.15 -6.40
C GLN A 168 19.10 5.60 -6.33
N LEU A 169 18.13 4.68 -6.21
CA LEU A 169 16.70 5.00 -6.27
C LEU A 169 16.28 6.13 -5.33
N PHE A 170 16.89 6.18 -4.15
CA PHE A 170 16.53 7.17 -3.15
C PHE A 170 17.35 8.45 -3.23
N ASP A 171 18.49 8.46 -3.93
CA ASP A 171 19.49 9.54 -3.85
C ASP A 171 18.97 10.92 -4.28
#